data_AF-A0A537GKQ7-F1
#
_entry.id   AF-A0A537GKQ7-F1
#
_cell.length_a   1.000
_cell.length_b   1.000
_cell.length_c   1.000
_cell.angle_alpha   90.00
_cell.angle_beta   90.00
_cell.angle_gamma   90.00
#
_symmetry.space_group_name_H-M   'P 1'
#
loop_
_entity.id
_entity.type
_entity.pdbx_description
1 polymer ?
#
loop_
_entity_poly.entity_id
_entity_poly.type
_entity_poly.pdbx_seq_one_letter_code
_entity_poly.pdbx_strand_id
1 'polypeptide(L)'
;MFDRIDYLRVLPEHGMARLGGDPGPHPKGYQQFEAVAYHNGPDKTPGTADDIELGAVPVQWAIEEHIATLNDDDVRFVGSIDQKGFFTPNIEGPNPERRGNGNNYGDVNVVATYSGQGAERPVQARSRLIVTIPLYVIWQQQEVLPQR
;
A
#
# COMPACT_ATOMS: atom_id res chain seq x y z
N MET A 1 22.66 19.65 -2.09
CA MET A 1 22.70 18.52 -1.14
C MET A 1 21.85 18.95 0.03
N PHE A 2 20.81 18.20 0.37
CA PHE A 2 19.94 18.49 1.53
C PHE A 2 20.35 17.57 2.66
N ASP A 3 20.51 18.12 3.86
CA ASP A 3 21.12 17.41 4.99
C ASP A 3 20.07 16.74 5.90
N ARG A 4 18.78 16.91 5.61
CA ARG A 4 17.67 16.47 6.46
C ARG A 4 16.43 16.11 5.65
N ILE A 5 15.71 15.09 6.14
CA ILE A 5 14.36 14.73 5.72
C ILE A 5 13.39 15.34 6.73
N ASP A 6 12.44 16.15 6.26
CA ASP A 6 11.40 16.74 7.11
C ASP A 6 10.23 15.79 7.32
N TYR A 7 9.74 15.20 6.23
CA TYR A 7 8.61 14.27 6.25
C TYR A 7 8.70 13.26 5.10
N LEU A 8 7.83 12.25 5.17
CA LEU A 8 7.66 11.24 4.13
C LEU A 8 6.26 11.31 3.54
N ARG A 9 6.11 10.89 2.29
CA ARG A 9 4.83 10.48 1.71
C ARG A 9 4.93 9.05 1.21
N VAL A 10 3.88 8.29 1.42
CA VAL A 10 3.74 6.95 0.83
C VAL A 10 2.88 7.08 -0.42
N LEU A 11 3.42 6.68 -1.57
CA LEU A 11 2.74 6.71 -2.85
C LEU A 11 2.34 5.28 -3.28
N PRO A 12 1.12 5.07 -3.80
CA PRO A 12 0.01 6.02 -3.78
C PRO A 12 -0.49 6.27 -2.34
N GLU A 13 -1.06 7.44 -2.06
CA GLU A 13 -1.63 7.77 -0.73
C GLU A 13 -2.92 6.98 -0.43
N HIS A 14 -3.61 6.58 -1.50
CA HIS A 14 -4.77 5.70 -1.47
C HIS A 14 -4.54 4.58 -2.48
N GLY A 15 -4.24 3.39 -1.98
CA GLY A 15 -4.04 2.18 -2.77
C GLY A 15 -5.29 1.31 -2.83
N MET A 16 -5.33 0.43 -3.84
CA MET A 16 -6.34 -0.62 -3.93
C MET A 16 -5.69 -1.92 -4.36
N ALA A 17 -5.95 -2.98 -3.61
CA ALA A 17 -5.58 -4.34 -3.97
C ALA A 17 -6.82 -5.22 -4.11
N ARG A 18 -6.70 -6.35 -4.80
CA ARG A 18 -7.82 -7.28 -5.00
C ARG A 18 -7.42 -8.70 -4.65
N LEU A 19 -8.30 -9.38 -3.93
CA LEU A 19 -8.17 -10.81 -3.69
C LEU A 19 -8.15 -11.58 -5.01
N GLY A 20 -7.61 -12.79 -4.95
CA GLY A 20 -7.53 -13.70 -6.09
C GLY A 20 -6.49 -14.79 -5.87
N GLY A 21 -6.30 -15.62 -6.88
CA GLY A 21 -5.50 -16.83 -6.81
C GLY A 21 -6.31 -18.05 -6.35
N ASP A 22 -5.65 -19.21 -6.44
CA ASP A 22 -6.21 -20.53 -6.14
C ASP A 22 -6.92 -20.55 -4.77
N PRO A 23 -8.16 -21.10 -4.66
CA PRO A 23 -8.91 -21.89 -5.64
C PRO A 23 -9.70 -21.09 -6.69
N GLY A 24 -9.62 -19.77 -6.66
CA GLY A 24 -10.44 -18.91 -7.50
C GLY A 24 -9.86 -18.68 -8.91
N PRO A 25 -10.72 -18.39 -9.90
CA PRO A 25 -10.29 -18.21 -11.28
C PRO A 25 -9.67 -16.83 -11.56
N HIS A 26 -9.69 -15.91 -10.60
CA HIS A 26 -9.27 -14.53 -10.82
C HIS A 26 -7.85 -14.28 -10.30
N PRO A 27 -7.01 -13.55 -11.05
CA PRO A 27 -5.67 -13.21 -10.57
C PRO A 27 -5.76 -12.20 -9.41
N LYS A 28 -4.76 -12.25 -8.53
CA LYS A 28 -4.56 -11.24 -7.48
C LYS A 28 -4.32 -9.86 -8.10
N GLY A 29 -4.93 -8.83 -7.53
CA GLY A 29 -4.62 -7.44 -7.81
C GLY A 29 -3.60 -6.91 -6.81
N TYR A 30 -2.33 -6.85 -7.21
CA TYR A 30 -1.21 -6.38 -6.37
C TYR A 30 -1.16 -4.85 -6.27
N GLN A 31 -0.47 -4.35 -5.23
CA GLN A 31 -0.20 -2.92 -5.08
C GLN A 31 1.26 -2.71 -4.68
N GLN A 32 1.98 -1.89 -5.44
CA GLN A 32 3.31 -1.42 -5.07
C GLN A 32 3.20 -0.09 -4.32
N PHE A 33 4.00 0.08 -3.28
CA PHE A 33 4.16 1.32 -2.55
C PHE A 33 5.60 1.83 -2.62
N GLU A 34 5.75 3.15 -2.57
CA GLU A 34 7.04 3.82 -2.53
C GLU A 34 7.01 4.90 -1.45
N ALA A 35 8.10 5.02 -0.68
CA ALA A 35 8.23 6.05 0.33
C ALA A 35 9.16 7.15 -0.19
N VAL A 36 8.60 8.34 -0.40
CA VAL A 36 9.29 9.50 -0.94
C VAL A 36 9.55 10.49 0.18
N ALA A 37 10.80 10.94 0.31
CA ALA A 37 11.20 11.93 1.29
C ALA A 37 11.05 13.35 0.76
N TYR A 38 10.70 14.28 1.65
CA TYR A 38 10.53 15.69 1.34
C TYR A 38 11.27 16.58 2.34
N HIS A 39 11.66 17.76 1.88
CA HIS A 39 12.16 18.86 2.69
C HIS A 39 11.16 20.03 2.63
N ASN A 40 10.87 20.68 3.76
CA ASN A 40 9.86 21.74 3.89
C ASN A 40 10.26 23.10 3.27
N GLY A 41 11.21 23.11 2.33
CA GLY A 41 11.73 24.35 1.77
C GLY A 41 12.20 25.41 2.79
N PRO A 42 12.27 26.69 2.37
CA PRO A 42 12.52 27.83 3.24
C PRO A 42 11.41 28.14 4.25
N ASP A 43 10.14 27.83 3.93
CA ASP A 43 9.00 28.20 4.78
C ASP A 43 8.80 27.27 6.00
N LYS A 44 9.47 26.11 5.98
CA LYS A 44 9.47 25.08 7.04
C LYS A 44 8.10 24.45 7.30
N THR A 45 7.14 24.64 6.41
CA THR A 45 5.77 24.12 6.51
C THR A 45 5.60 22.96 5.55
N PRO A 46 5.18 21.77 6.01
CA PRO A 46 4.96 20.65 5.10
C PRO A 46 3.69 20.87 4.25
N GLY A 47 3.75 20.42 3.00
CA GLY A 47 2.64 20.42 2.04
C GLY A 47 2.50 21.72 1.23
N THR A 48 3.55 22.53 1.16
CA THR A 48 3.56 23.82 0.46
C THR A 48 4.25 23.72 -0.89
N ALA A 49 4.17 24.78 -1.70
CA ALA A 49 4.70 24.78 -3.06
C ALA A 49 6.24 24.84 -3.12
N ASP A 50 6.91 25.24 -2.03
CA ASP A 50 8.36 25.26 -1.90
C ASP A 50 8.94 23.96 -1.32
N ASP A 51 8.09 22.95 -1.07
CA ASP A 51 8.53 21.62 -0.71
C ASP A 51 9.39 21.00 -1.81
N ILE A 52 10.48 20.39 -1.37
CA ILE A 52 11.47 19.79 -2.25
C ILE A 52 11.39 18.28 -2.11
N GLU A 53 11.06 17.60 -3.19
CA GLU A 53 11.13 16.14 -3.28
C GLU A 53 12.59 15.68 -3.28
N LEU A 54 12.95 14.86 -2.29
CA LEU A 54 14.29 14.29 -2.12
C LEU A 54 14.40 12.91 -2.79
N GLY A 55 13.28 12.34 -3.23
CA GLY A 55 13.18 11.04 -3.90
C GLY A 55 12.88 9.88 -2.95
N ALA A 56 12.90 8.67 -3.51
CA ALA A 56 12.58 7.46 -2.78
C ALA A 56 13.66 7.08 -1.77
N VAL A 57 13.25 6.67 -0.58
CA VAL A 57 14.15 6.30 0.53
C VAL A 57 13.86 4.90 1.05
N PRO A 58 14.88 4.16 1.52
CA PRO A 58 14.68 2.85 2.13
C PRO A 58 13.99 3.00 3.49
N VAL A 59 12.86 2.32 3.67
CA VAL A 59 12.04 2.37 4.88
C VAL A 59 11.73 0.96 5.38
N GLN A 60 11.30 0.87 6.63
CA GLN A 60 10.66 -0.33 7.16
C GLN A 60 9.16 -0.28 6.83
N TRP A 61 8.66 -1.33 6.19
CA TRP A 61 7.26 -1.46 5.81
C TRP A 61 6.49 -2.31 6.81
N ALA A 62 5.28 -1.86 7.15
CA ALA A 62 4.33 -2.58 7.97
C ALA A 62 2.89 -2.33 7.50
N ILE A 63 1.97 -3.17 7.95
CA ILE A 63 0.54 -2.97 7.79
C ILE A 63 -0.05 -2.79 9.20
N GLU A 64 -0.85 -1.75 9.37
CA GLU A 64 -1.57 -1.45 10.61
C GLU A 64 -3.08 -1.44 10.35
N GLU A 65 -3.87 -1.74 11.38
CA GLU A 65 -5.33 -1.70 11.30
C GLU A 65 -5.80 -0.28 10.95
N HIS A 66 -6.77 -0.19 10.05
CA HIS A 66 -7.57 1.02 9.92
C HIS A 66 -8.83 0.86 10.78
N ILE A 67 -8.78 1.38 12.00
CA ILE A 67 -9.85 1.18 13.00
C ILE A 67 -11.11 1.97 12.58
N ALA A 68 -12.01 1.31 11.86
CA ALA A 68 -13.35 1.77 11.54
C ALA A 68 -14.39 1.25 12.55
N THR A 69 -14.14 0.08 13.14
CA THR A 69 -14.98 -0.58 14.14
C THR A 69 -14.17 -1.11 15.33
N LEU A 70 -14.84 -1.37 16.46
CA LEU A 70 -14.20 -1.69 17.74
C LEU A 70 -13.46 -3.06 17.76
N ASN A 71 -13.49 -3.84 16.69
CA ASN A 71 -12.83 -5.15 16.61
C ASN A 71 -12.29 -5.43 15.19
N ASP A 72 -11.82 -4.40 14.48
CA ASP A 72 -11.19 -4.62 13.18
C ASP A 72 -9.91 -5.43 13.36
N ASP A 73 -9.85 -6.53 12.63
CA ASP A 73 -8.73 -7.45 12.60
C ASP A 73 -8.33 -7.76 11.15
N ASP A 74 -8.54 -6.77 10.27
CA ASP A 74 -8.37 -6.88 8.84
C ASP A 74 -6.93 -7.22 8.46
N VAL A 75 -5.94 -6.69 9.18
CA VAL A 75 -4.51 -6.95 8.95
C VAL A 75 -4.18 -8.45 8.98
N ARG A 76 -4.91 -9.23 9.78
CA ARG A 76 -4.68 -10.68 9.89
C ARG A 76 -5.06 -11.45 8.62
N PHE A 77 -5.89 -10.87 7.76
CA PHE A 77 -6.50 -11.59 6.65
C PHE A 77 -6.20 -11.00 5.28
N VAL A 78 -6.00 -9.68 5.17
CA VAL A 78 -5.93 -9.00 3.87
C VAL A 78 -4.75 -9.40 2.98
N GLY A 79 -3.64 -9.84 3.59
CA GLY A 79 -2.41 -10.19 2.88
C GLY A 79 -1.18 -9.72 3.63
N SER A 80 -0.08 -9.50 2.90
CA SER A 80 1.19 -9.07 3.48
C SER A 80 1.92 -8.08 2.57
N ILE A 81 2.77 -7.26 3.18
CA ILE A 81 3.69 -6.37 2.46
C ILE A 81 5.12 -6.83 2.71
N ASP A 82 5.94 -6.85 1.66
CA ASP A 82 7.38 -7.11 1.80
C ASP A 82 8.15 -5.82 2.12
N GLN A 83 9.44 -5.95 2.44
CA GLN A 83 10.29 -4.79 2.74
C GLN A 83 10.71 -3.99 1.48
N LYS A 84 10.21 -4.36 0.30
CA LYS A 84 10.31 -3.55 -0.93
C LYS A 84 9.04 -2.74 -1.18
N GLY A 85 8.07 -2.76 -0.26
CA GLY A 85 6.80 -2.07 -0.41
C GLY A 85 5.82 -2.77 -1.35
N PHE A 86 6.06 -4.04 -1.71
CA PHE A 86 5.17 -4.79 -2.57
C PHE A 86 4.10 -5.51 -1.73
N PHE A 87 2.85 -5.09 -1.86
CA PHE A 87 1.72 -5.70 -1.19
C PHE A 87 1.14 -6.86 -2.01
N THR A 88 1.06 -8.03 -1.38
CA THR A 88 0.45 -9.24 -1.92
C THR A 88 -0.86 -9.53 -1.18
N PRO A 89 -2.02 -9.42 -1.85
CA PRO A 89 -3.31 -9.71 -1.24
C PRO A 89 -3.46 -11.22 -0.99
N ASN A 90 -4.35 -11.58 -0.07
CA ASN A 90 -4.67 -12.98 0.22
C ASN A 90 -5.58 -13.62 -0.85
N ILE A 91 -5.91 -14.90 -0.68
CA ILE A 91 -6.79 -15.65 -1.58
C ILE A 91 -8.24 -15.14 -1.53
N GLU A 92 -8.97 -15.37 -2.62
CA GLU A 92 -10.41 -15.09 -2.70
C GLU A 92 -11.26 -16.20 -2.05
N GLY A 93 -12.55 -15.90 -1.88
CA GLY A 93 -13.55 -16.84 -1.36
C GLY A 93 -13.79 -16.76 0.16
N PRO A 94 -14.84 -17.44 0.66
CA PRO A 94 -15.22 -17.43 2.07
C PRO A 94 -14.09 -17.94 2.97
N ASN A 95 -13.77 -17.21 4.04
CA ASN A 95 -12.81 -17.63 5.05
C ASN A 95 -13.53 -18.02 6.36
N PRO A 96 -13.52 -19.30 6.77
CA PRO A 96 -14.13 -19.75 8.03
C PRO A 96 -13.58 -19.09 9.30
N GLU A 97 -12.37 -18.54 9.26
CA GLU A 97 -11.77 -17.81 10.38
C GLU A 97 -12.35 -16.39 10.53
N ARG A 98 -12.99 -15.86 9.48
CA ARG A 98 -13.66 -14.57 9.53
C ARG A 98 -15.06 -14.71 10.08
N ARG A 99 -15.49 -13.70 10.84
CA ARG A 99 -16.86 -13.61 11.35
C ARG A 99 -17.86 -13.72 10.20
N GLY A 100 -18.74 -14.72 10.28
CA GLY A 100 -19.77 -14.95 9.26
C GLY A 100 -19.25 -15.53 7.95
N ASN A 101 -18.06 -16.16 7.96
CA ASN A 101 -17.41 -16.73 6.77
C ASN A 101 -17.17 -15.67 5.66
N GLY A 102 -16.85 -14.44 6.07
CA GLY A 102 -16.53 -13.36 5.13
C GLY A 102 -15.28 -13.65 4.30
N ASN A 103 -15.12 -12.93 3.19
CA ASN A 103 -13.88 -12.99 2.40
C ASN A 103 -12.75 -12.20 3.10
N ASN A 104 -11.51 -12.39 2.64
CA ASN A 104 -10.30 -11.75 3.17
C ASN A 104 -10.13 -10.26 2.78
N TYR A 105 -11.21 -9.53 2.47
CA TYR A 105 -11.13 -8.11 2.16
C TYR A 105 -10.96 -7.29 3.44
N GLY A 106 -10.59 -6.01 3.32
CA GLY A 106 -10.46 -5.13 4.47
C GLY A 106 -9.92 -3.75 4.13
N ASP A 107 -9.91 -2.88 5.13
CA ASP A 107 -9.33 -1.54 5.08
C ASP A 107 -8.14 -1.48 6.04
N VAL A 108 -6.96 -1.16 5.53
CA VAL A 108 -5.72 -1.15 6.32
C VAL A 108 -4.87 0.05 5.99
N ASN A 109 -3.97 0.40 6.90
CA ASN A 109 -2.95 1.41 6.66
C ASN A 109 -1.63 0.72 6.31
N VAL A 110 -1.00 1.11 5.21
CA VAL A 110 0.39 0.76 4.90
C VAL A 110 1.30 1.82 5.48
N VAL A 111 2.21 1.41 6.35
CA VAL A 111 3.06 2.31 7.13
C VAL A 111 4.51 2.18 6.70
N ALA A 112 5.11 3.30 6.34
CA ALA A 112 6.53 3.45 6.08
C ALA A 112 7.20 4.13 7.27
N THR A 113 8.26 3.52 7.81
CA THR A 113 9.07 4.11 8.88
C THR A 113 10.50 4.31 8.38
N TYR A 114 10.97 5.55 8.36
CA TYR A 114 12.37 5.89 8.07
C TYR A 114 13.12 6.15 9.36
N SER A 115 14.27 5.48 9.53
CA SER A 115 15.16 5.61 10.68
C SER A 115 16.64 5.81 10.27
N GLY A 116 16.88 6.23 9.02
CA GLY A 116 18.22 6.38 8.45
C GLY A 116 18.93 7.69 8.82
N GLN A 117 20.07 7.96 8.16
CA GLN A 117 20.87 9.17 8.38
C GLN A 117 20.05 10.45 8.13
N GLY A 118 20.25 11.45 8.98
CA GLY A 118 19.54 12.73 8.93
C GLY A 118 18.22 12.78 9.70
N ALA A 119 17.74 11.65 10.24
CA ALA A 119 16.54 11.59 11.08
C ALA A 119 16.92 11.52 12.58
N GLU A 120 16.64 12.58 13.34
CA GLU A 120 16.81 12.58 14.81
C GLU A 120 15.81 11.65 15.51
N ARG A 121 14.65 11.42 14.88
CA ARG A 121 13.58 10.52 15.32
C ARG A 121 13.01 9.78 14.11
N PRO A 122 12.44 8.57 14.30
CA PRO A 122 11.78 7.87 13.22
C PRO A 122 10.70 8.75 12.58
N VAL A 123 10.78 8.93 11.27
CA VAL A 123 9.77 9.63 10.49
C VAL A 123 8.83 8.59 9.92
N GLN A 124 7.53 8.74 10.15
CA GLN A 124 6.52 7.81 9.68
C GLN A 124 5.56 8.50 8.71
N ALA A 125 5.15 7.74 7.69
CA ALA A 125 4.05 8.11 6.82
C ALA A 125 3.16 6.90 6.57
N ARG A 126 1.90 7.18 6.23
CA ARG A 126 0.86 6.17 6.04
C ARG A 126 0.16 6.38 4.71
N SER A 127 -0.18 5.29 4.07
CA SER A 127 -1.10 5.23 2.94
C SER A 127 -2.29 4.37 3.34
N ARG A 128 -3.49 4.74 2.89
CA ARG A 128 -4.68 3.91 3.09
C ARG A 128 -4.78 2.90 1.95
N LEU A 129 -4.97 1.63 2.28
CA LEU A 129 -5.11 0.55 1.31
C LEU A 129 -6.45 -0.16 1.53
N ILE A 130 -7.28 -0.11 0.49
CA ILE A 130 -8.51 -0.91 0.45
C ILE A 130 -8.22 -2.21 -0.30
N VAL A 131 -8.36 -3.34 0.39
CA VAL A 131 -8.30 -4.66 -0.23
C VAL A 131 -9.72 -5.12 -0.48
N THR A 132 -10.07 -5.38 -1.74
CA THR A 132 -11.45 -5.70 -2.13
C THR A 132 -11.57 -7.03 -2.85
N ILE A 133 -12.80 -7.39 -3.21
CA ILE A 133 -13.13 -8.60 -3.95
C ILE A 133 -12.39 -8.68 -5.29
N PRO A 134 -12.28 -9.89 -5.87
CA PRO A 134 -11.64 -10.09 -7.16
C PRO A 134 -12.22 -9.23 -8.29
N LEU A 135 -11.41 -9.02 -9.33
CA LEU A 135 -11.87 -8.30 -10.51
C LEU A 135 -12.62 -9.26 -11.45
N TYR A 136 -13.95 -9.18 -11.42
CA TYR A 136 -14.84 -9.91 -12.33
C TYR A 136 -14.95 -9.22 -13.68
N VAL A 137 -13.86 -9.21 -14.45
CA VAL A 137 -13.85 -8.73 -15.85
C VAL A 137 -13.44 -9.84 -16.79
N ILE A 138 -14.08 -9.90 -17.96
CA ILE A 138 -13.69 -10.79 -19.05
C ILE A 138 -12.69 -10.01 -19.91
N TRP A 139 -11.44 -10.46 -19.93
CA TRP A 139 -10.43 -9.90 -20.81
C TRP A 139 -10.64 -10.45 -22.23
N GLN A 140 -11.29 -9.69 -23.10
CA GLN A 140 -11.25 -9.95 -24.53
C GLN A 140 -9.97 -9.36 -25.10
N GLN A 141 -8.91 -10.17 -25.16
CA GLN A 141 -7.69 -9.77 -25.84
C GLN A 141 -7.89 -9.98 -27.34
N GLN A 142 -8.09 -8.91 -28.11
CA GLN A 142 -8.06 -9.00 -29.57
C GLN A 142 -6.63 -9.30 -30.01
N GLU A 143 -6.37 -10.48 -30.54
CA GLU A 143 -5.12 -10.75 -31.25
C GLU A 143 -5.09 -9.86 -32.51
N VAL A 144 -4.14 -8.92 -32.55
CA VAL A 144 -3.82 -8.24 -33.81
C VAL A 144 -2.94 -9.19 -34.60
N LEU A 145 -3.53 -9.89 -35.57
CA LEU A 145 -2.77 -10.74 -36.47
C LEU A 145 -1.69 -9.89 -37.16
N PRO A 146 -0.43 -10.35 -37.23
CA PRO A 146 0.60 -9.63 -37.97
C PRO A 146 0.17 -9.51 -39.43
N GLN A 147 0.08 -8.28 -39.92
CA GLN A 147 -0.10 -7.99 -41.34
C GLN A 147 1.14 -8.54 -42.07
N ARG A 148 0.95 -9.52 -42.94
CA ARG A 148 2.00 -10.10 -43.79
C ARG A 148 2.35 -9.18 -44.95
#